data_AF-A0A2P4UF73-F1
#
_entry.id   AF-A0A2P4UF73-F1
#
_cell.length_a   1.000
_cell.length_b   1.000
_cell.length_c   1.000
_cell.angle_alpha   90.00
_cell.angle_beta   90.00
_cell.angle_gamma   90.00
#
_symmetry.space_group_name_H-M   'P 1'
#
loop_
_entity.id
_entity.type
_entity.pdbx_description
1 polymer ?
#
loop_
_entity_poly.entity_id
_entity_poly.type
_entity_poly.pdbx_seq_one_letter_code
_entity_poly.pdbx_strand_id
1 'polypeptide(L)'
;MTAHLSDSDRQALRLAHDLREELRRALPHVPAAPSISPFVDPGGRPSVLVRMDSDTARALMALLGEPRSVQTGPTPLPQQLPQPLPQQRRADGTVPPPVPELFVQR
;
A
#
# COMPACT_ATOMS: atom_id res chain seq x y z
N MET A 1 33.05 -30.13 -9.92
CA MET A 1 32.78 -28.78 -10.44
C MET A 1 31.61 -28.21 -9.68
N THR A 2 31.83 -27.25 -8.78
CA THR A 2 30.76 -26.42 -8.22
C THR A 2 30.51 -25.30 -9.21
N ALA A 3 29.35 -25.30 -9.88
CA ALA A 3 28.96 -24.17 -10.71
C ALA A 3 28.75 -22.96 -9.79
N HIS A 4 29.70 -22.03 -9.78
CA HIS A 4 29.55 -20.78 -9.04
C HIS A 4 28.58 -19.89 -9.79
N LEU A 5 27.34 -19.86 -9.31
CA LEU A 5 26.31 -18.95 -9.80
C LEU A 5 26.76 -17.49 -9.62
N SER A 6 26.41 -16.63 -10.56
CA SER A 6 26.58 -15.18 -10.40
C SER A 6 25.72 -14.68 -9.23
N ASP A 7 26.03 -13.51 -8.68
CA ASP A 7 25.23 -12.94 -7.60
C ASP A 7 23.78 -12.69 -8.03
N SER A 8 23.58 -12.13 -9.23
CA SER A 8 22.25 -11.93 -9.81
C SER A 8 21.46 -13.23 -9.95
N ASP A 9 22.14 -14.35 -10.25
CA ASP A 9 21.49 -15.66 -10.36
C ASP A 9 21.05 -16.18 -8.98
N ARG A 10 21.92 -16.07 -7.97
CA ARG A 10 21.55 -16.36 -6.58
C ARG A 10 20.40 -15.49 -6.09
N GLN A 11 20.37 -14.21 -6.47
CA GLN A 11 19.27 -13.30 -6.15
C GLN A 11 17.97 -13.71 -6.85
N ALA A 12 18.01 -14.06 -8.13
CA ALA A 12 16.84 -14.53 -8.87
C ALA A 12 16.27 -15.82 -8.27
N LEU A 13 17.13 -16.77 -7.86
CA LEU A 13 16.72 -18.00 -7.18
C LEU A 13 15.99 -17.73 -5.87
N ARG A 14 16.54 -16.82 -5.04
CA ARG A 14 15.89 -16.39 -3.79
C ARG A 14 14.53 -15.75 -4.07
N LEU A 15 14.48 -14.78 -4.99
CA LEU A 15 13.24 -14.12 -5.39
C LEU A 15 12.17 -15.11 -5.87
N ALA A 16 12.56 -16.10 -6.67
CA ALA A 16 11.65 -17.14 -7.15
C ALA A 16 11.13 -18.05 -6.04
N HIS A 17 11.94 -18.30 -5.00
CA HIS A 17 11.53 -19.07 -3.84
C HIS A 17 10.56 -18.27 -2.97
N ASP A 18 10.91 -17.03 -2.64
CA ASP A 18 10.07 -16.14 -1.81
C ASP A 18 8.70 -15.93 -2.46
N LEU A 19 8.66 -15.66 -3.77
CA LEU A 19 7.39 -15.50 -4.49
C LEU A 19 6.56 -16.78 -4.50
N ARG A 20 7.17 -17.96 -4.59
CA ARG A 20 6.45 -19.24 -4.52
C ARG A 20 5.78 -19.40 -3.16
N GLU A 21 6.48 -19.10 -2.08
CA GLU A 21 5.91 -19.21 -0.73
C GLU A 21 4.81 -18.19 -0.50
N GLU A 22 4.98 -16.95 -0.95
CA GLU A 22 3.95 -15.92 -0.81
C GLU A 22 2.69 -16.24 -1.62
N LEU A 23 2.83 -16.69 -2.87
CA LEU A 23 1.67 -17.09 -3.68
C LEU A 23 0.97 -18.33 -3.11
N ARG A 24 1.72 -19.29 -2.55
CA ARG A 24 1.14 -20.47 -1.89
C ARG A 24 0.30 -20.10 -0.67
N ARG A 25 0.71 -19.06 0.08
CA ARG A 25 -0.05 -18.54 1.23
C ARG A 25 -1.26 -17.74 0.80
N ALA A 26 -1.11 -16.91 -0.24
CA ALA A 26 -2.16 -16.01 -0.71
C ALA A 26 -3.27 -16.73 -1.48
N LEU A 27 -2.93 -17.81 -2.19
CA LEU A 27 -3.84 -18.59 -3.03
C LEU A 27 -3.93 -20.05 -2.54
N PRO A 28 -4.54 -20.32 -1.37
CA PRO A 28 -4.60 -21.67 -0.82
C PRO A 28 -5.60 -22.60 -1.54
N HIS A 29 -6.45 -22.06 -2.43
CA HIS A 29 -7.57 -22.80 -3.04
C HIS A 29 -7.45 -22.96 -4.56
N VAL A 30 -6.34 -22.54 -5.17
CA VAL A 30 -6.12 -22.78 -6.60
C VAL A 30 -5.71 -24.23 -6.85
N PRO A 31 -6.32 -24.90 -7.84
CA PRO A 31 -6.12 -26.33 -8.10
C PRO A 31 -4.73 -26.66 -8.66
N ALA A 32 -4.06 -25.68 -9.29
CA ALA A 32 -2.72 -25.83 -9.83
C ALA A 32 -1.79 -24.74 -9.29
N ALA A 33 -0.63 -25.14 -8.76
CA ALA A 33 0.37 -24.19 -8.31
C ALA A 33 1.01 -23.48 -9.52
N PRO A 34 1.19 -22.15 -9.47
CA PRO A 34 1.87 -21.42 -10.54
C PRO A 34 3.33 -21.88 -10.66
N SER A 35 3.79 -22.05 -11.90
CA SER A 35 5.20 -22.34 -12.18
C SER A 35 6.00 -21.05 -12.15
N ILE A 36 7.02 -20.96 -11.28
CA ILE A 36 7.86 -19.77 -11.12
C ILE A 36 9.31 -20.14 -11.46
N SER A 37 9.87 -19.43 -12.44
CA SER A 37 11.24 -19.65 -12.90
C SER A 37 12.08 -18.40 -12.69
N PRO A 38 13.25 -18.52 -12.04
CA PRO A 38 14.20 -17.42 -11.94
C PRO A 38 14.78 -17.13 -13.33
N PHE A 39 15.03 -15.86 -13.63
CA PHE A 39 15.82 -15.46 -14.77
C PHE A 39 16.57 -14.15 -14.47
N VAL A 40 17.59 -13.87 -15.27
CA VAL A 40 18.26 -12.58 -15.27
C VAL A 40 17.93 -11.92 -16.60
N ASP A 41 17.29 -10.76 -16.55
CA ASP A 41 16.95 -9.95 -17.73
C ASP A 41 18.23 -9.47 -18.47
N PRO A 42 18.18 -9.10 -19.77
CA PRO A 42 19.36 -8.56 -20.48
C PRO A 42 20.04 -7.37 -19.80
N GLY A 43 19.33 -6.60 -18.96
CA GLY A 43 19.92 -5.55 -18.12
C GLY A 43 20.66 -6.04 -16.88
N GLY A 44 20.82 -7.35 -16.69
CA GLY A 44 21.50 -7.97 -15.53
C GLY A 44 20.65 -8.01 -14.25
N ARG A 45 19.36 -7.66 -14.34
CA ARG A 45 18.45 -7.60 -13.20
C ARG A 45 17.89 -8.98 -12.85
N PRO A 46 17.92 -9.39 -11.57
CA PRO A 46 17.24 -10.61 -11.13
C PRO A 46 15.73 -10.44 -11.30
N SER A 47 15.08 -11.43 -11.89
CA SER A 47 13.65 -11.38 -12.22
C SER A 47 13.05 -12.78 -12.23
N VAL A 48 11.72 -12.87 -12.33
CA VAL A 48 10.99 -14.13 -12.30
C VAL A 48 9.94 -14.19 -13.40
N LEU A 49 9.86 -15.33 -14.07
CA LEU A 49 8.77 -15.65 -14.98
C LEU A 49 7.75 -16.49 -14.24
N VAL A 50 6.47 -16.12 -14.38
CA VAL A 50 5.36 -16.84 -13.75
C VAL A 50 4.44 -17.37 -14.85
N ARG A 51 4.22 -18.68 -14.85
CA ARG A 51 3.24 -19.34 -15.72
C ARG A 51 2.12 -19.92 -14.86
N MET A 52 0.89 -19.55 -15.18
CA MET A 52 -0.31 -19.97 -14.47
C MET A 52 -1.48 -20.10 -15.45
N ASP A 53 -2.51 -20.84 -15.07
CA ASP A 53 -3.74 -20.93 -15.84
C ASP A 53 -4.66 -19.73 -15.57
N SER A 54 -5.77 -19.66 -16.30
CA SER A 54 -6.72 -18.54 -16.23
C SER A 54 -7.43 -18.42 -14.88
N ASP A 55 -7.71 -19.53 -14.20
CA ASP A 55 -8.36 -19.53 -12.89
C ASP A 55 -7.41 -18.95 -11.84
N THR A 56 -6.18 -19.46 -11.81
CA THR A 56 -5.11 -18.96 -10.93
C THR A 56 -4.83 -17.46 -11.18
N ALA A 57 -4.81 -17.03 -12.44
CA ALA A 57 -4.64 -15.62 -12.79
C ALA A 57 -5.80 -14.75 -12.30
N ARG A 58 -7.05 -15.21 -12.42
CA ARG A 58 -8.23 -14.50 -11.92
C ARG A 58 -8.22 -14.39 -10.40
N ALA A 59 -7.86 -15.47 -9.70
CA ALA A 59 -7.73 -15.44 -8.26
C ALA A 59 -6.65 -14.44 -7.81
N LEU A 60 -5.50 -14.40 -8.49
CA LEU A 60 -4.46 -13.41 -8.23
C LEU A 60 -4.94 -11.97 -8.49
N MET A 61 -5.63 -11.73 -9.62
CA MET A 61 -6.18 -10.41 -9.93
C MET A 61 -7.24 -9.97 -8.90
N ALA A 62 -8.06 -10.90 -8.40
CA ALA A 62 -9.01 -10.60 -7.33
C ALA A 62 -8.30 -10.19 -6.03
N LEU A 63 -7.21 -10.87 -5.66
CA LEU A 63 -6.41 -10.50 -4.49
C LEU A 63 -5.74 -9.12 -4.63
N LEU A 64 -5.28 -8.77 -5.83
CA LEU A 64 -4.65 -7.47 -6.11
C LEU A 64 -5.67 -6.34 -6.27
N GLY A 65 -6.86 -6.68 -6.78
CA GLY A 65 -7.96 -5.77 -7.05
C GLY A 65 -8.87 -5.52 -5.86
N GLU A 66 -8.83 -6.38 -4.83
CA GLU A 66 -9.33 -6.02 -3.52
C GLU A 66 -8.59 -4.74 -3.11
N PRO A 67 -9.30 -3.61 -2.92
CA PRO A 67 -8.68 -2.46 -2.30
C PRO A 67 -8.19 -3.00 -0.97
N ARG A 68 -6.86 -3.12 -0.81
CA ARG A 68 -6.22 -3.37 0.48
C ARG A 68 -6.85 -2.33 1.36
N SER A 69 -7.88 -2.71 2.13
CA SER A 69 -8.72 -1.78 2.86
C SER A 69 -7.71 -0.91 3.56
N VAL A 70 -7.60 0.31 3.06
CA VAL A 70 -6.79 1.30 3.70
C VAL A 70 -7.40 1.24 5.08
N GLN A 71 -6.61 0.98 6.11
CA GLN A 71 -7.07 1.27 7.45
C GLN A 71 -7.22 2.80 7.52
N THR A 72 -8.15 3.39 6.76
CA THR A 72 -9.15 4.26 7.33
C THR A 72 -9.89 3.39 8.33
N GLY A 73 -9.26 3.18 9.49
CA GLY A 73 -10.03 2.96 10.69
C GLY A 73 -11.09 4.06 10.76
N PRO A 74 -12.24 3.81 11.40
CA PRO A 74 -13.00 4.94 11.88
C PRO A 74 -12.04 5.70 12.81
N THR A 75 -11.50 6.81 12.36
CA THR A 75 -11.08 7.84 13.29
C THR A 75 -12.40 8.43 13.77
N PRO A 76 -12.93 8.11 14.97
CA PRO A 76 -13.65 9.14 15.67
C PRO A 76 -12.63 10.25 15.84
N LEU A 77 -12.76 11.32 15.07
CA LEU A 77 -12.09 12.57 15.39
C LEU A 77 -12.67 13.03 16.73
N PRO A 78 -11.95 13.02 17.87
CA PRO A 78 -12.20 14.06 18.84
C PRO A 78 -11.82 15.38 18.18
N GLN A 79 -12.86 16.16 17.90
CA GLN A 79 -12.90 17.61 17.94
C GLN A 79 -11.55 18.30 18.21
N GLN A 80 -11.09 19.13 17.28
CA GLN A 80 -10.87 20.57 17.49
C GLN A 80 -10.27 21.21 16.24
N LEU A 81 -11.12 21.45 15.25
CA LEU A 81 -11.02 22.73 14.52
C LEU A 81 -11.52 23.82 15.47
N PRO A 82 -10.91 25.02 15.51
CA PRO A 82 -11.32 26.07 16.42
C PRO A 82 -12.76 26.47 16.09
N GLN A 83 -13.71 25.96 16.86
CA GLN A 83 -15.07 26.46 16.89
C GLN A 83 -14.96 27.93 17.33
N PRO A 84 -15.43 28.91 16.54
CA PRO A 84 -15.64 30.24 17.08
C PRO A 84 -16.63 30.08 18.24
N LEU A 85 -16.23 30.55 19.43
CA LEU A 85 -17.11 30.66 20.60
C LEU A 85 -18.49 31.17 20.15
N PRO A 86 -19.61 30.64 20.69
CA PRO A 86 -20.93 31.14 20.34
C PRO A 86 -21.03 32.60 20.81
N GLN A 87 -20.66 33.52 19.92
CA GLN A 87 -20.98 34.93 20.03
C GLN A 87 -22.50 34.98 20.06
N GLN A 88 -23.06 35.27 21.23
CA GLN A 88 -24.46 35.62 21.37
C GLN A 88 -24.74 36.74 20.37
N ARG A 89 -25.30 36.38 19.21
CA ARG A 89 -25.94 37.35 18.32
C ARG A 89 -27.02 38.00 19.16
N ARG A 90 -26.78 39.24 19.61
CA ARG A 90 -27.91 40.10 19.96
C ARG A 90 -28.82 40.13 18.74
N ALA A 91 -30.12 40.09 18.99
CA ALA A 91 -31.18 39.89 17.99
C ALA A 91 -31.25 40.95 16.87
N ASP A 92 -30.28 41.85 16.77
CA ASP A 92 -30.25 43.02 15.89
C ASP A 92 -29.25 42.91 14.71
N GLY A 93 -28.75 41.70 14.42
CA GLY A 93 -28.13 41.38 13.13
C GLY A 93 -26.78 42.02 12.78
N THR A 94 -26.21 42.89 13.62
CA THR A 94 -24.88 43.50 13.37
C THR A 94 -23.75 42.73 14.06
N VAL A 95 -22.70 42.39 13.30
CA VAL A 95 -21.43 41.86 13.82
C VAL A 95 -20.40 42.99 13.87
N PRO A 96 -19.70 43.21 15.01
CA PRO A 96 -18.60 44.17 15.06
C PRO A 96 -17.37 43.64 14.32
N PRO A 97 -16.55 44.52 13.71
CA PRO A 97 -15.37 44.08 12.97
C PRO A 97 -14.31 43.50 13.91
N PRO A 98 -13.52 42.51 13.46
CA PRO A 98 -12.45 41.92 14.27
C PRO A 98 -11.31 42.92 14.45
N VAL A 99 -10.84 43.09 15.69
CA VAL A 99 -9.61 43.82 16.01
C VAL A 99 -8.38 42.93 15.72
N PRO A 100 -7.38 43.41 14.97
CA PRO A 100 -6.15 42.65 14.74
C PRO A 100 -5.22 42.70 15.96
N GLU A 101 -4.80 41.51 16.43
CA GLU A 101 -3.78 41.35 17.47
C GLU A 101 -2.39 41.77 16.96
N LEU A 102 -1.86 42.86 17.53
CA LEU A 102 -0.46 43.27 17.36
C LEU A 102 0.36 42.79 18.56
N PHE A 103 1.09 41.69 18.35
CA PHE A 103 2.20 41.27 19.19
C PHE A 103 3.41 42.18 18.95
N VAL A 104 3.80 43.00 19.93
CA VAL A 104 5.18 43.51 20.05
C VAL A 104 5.58 43.61 21.52
N GLN A 105 6.66 42.91 21.85
CA GLN A 105 7.41 42.96 23.11
C GLN A 105 7.96 44.35 23.44
N ARG A 106 7.82 44.78 24.70
CA ARG A 106 8.92 45.05 25.65
C ARG A 106 8.38 45.47 27.01
#